data_AF-A0A4Q2LZT7-F1
#
_entry.id   AF-A0A4Q2LZT7-F1
#
_cell.length_a   1.000
_cell.length_b   1.000
_cell.length_c   1.000
_cell.angle_alpha   90.00
_cell.angle_beta   90.00
_cell.angle_gamma   90.00
#
_symmetry.space_group_name_H-M   'P 1'
#
loop_
_entity.id
_entity.type
_entity.pdbx_description
1 polymer ?
#
loop_
_entity_poly.entity_id
_entity_poly.type
_entity_poly.pdbx_seq_one_letter_code
_entity_poly.pdbx_strand_id
1 'polypeptide(L)'
;MNSIPENMLSDLFENVVTQFVKENLESIMKAEIKHFMADEQEGQPNYRNGYYKRSLHTKYGHIEDLEVPRDRKGQFQTHVFEPYQRRDGWLEEAVIQMYKSGMGTRDVARFIEGMFGSQYSPTTVSNITATVLEDIQRWQQRPLEKRYSVIYLDGLYVKLKRSTVSGEVIYFAMGIDEDGHRQILGFYVGGQESANGWREVLKDLYKRGATEVLLGVFDGLSGLEEAFRETYPKADVQHCIVHKVRATFPKIRVQHKADFITDLKTIYNALDHDLALAAFDTVQAKWGKLYPKELQAWKEQLPTLLAFYKYPPLIKEAIYTSNPIERMNKEIRKRLKPMNSLTNMDAAEKIVYLETIEYNERFENRVIRGFNDPAVKTKLTAMFEERYPSEDRTA
;
A
#
# COMPACT_ATOMS: atom_id res chain seq x y z
N MET A 1 -22.71 -40.61 -34.54
CA MET A 1 -21.74 -39.63 -34.00
C MET A 1 -21.34 -40.14 -32.63
N ASN A 2 -20.15 -40.73 -32.52
CA ASN A 2 -19.64 -41.23 -31.25
C ASN A 2 -19.16 -40.02 -30.43
N SER A 3 -19.95 -39.59 -29.45
CA SER A 3 -19.49 -38.66 -28.44
C SER A 3 -18.44 -39.38 -27.59
N ILE A 4 -17.20 -38.91 -27.65
CA ILE A 4 -16.17 -39.28 -26.68
C ILE A 4 -16.68 -38.81 -25.31
N PRO A 5 -16.69 -39.65 -24.26
CA PRO A 5 -17.09 -39.22 -22.92
C PRO A 5 -16.17 -38.07 -22.48
N GLU A 6 -16.73 -36.96 -21.96
CA GLU A 6 -15.99 -35.76 -21.55
C GLU A 6 -14.72 -36.07 -20.72
N ASN A 7 -14.79 -37.09 -19.84
CA ASN A 7 -13.65 -37.51 -19.02
C ASN A 7 -12.48 -38.07 -19.84
N MET A 8 -12.73 -38.82 -20.92
CA MET A 8 -11.66 -39.39 -21.78
C MET A 8 -10.88 -38.30 -22.51
N LEU A 9 -11.54 -37.20 -22.88
CA LEU A 9 -10.93 -36.11 -23.62
C LEU A 9 -10.12 -35.21 -22.69
N SER A 10 -10.60 -35.01 -21.45
CA SER A 10 -9.86 -34.34 -20.38
C SER A 10 -8.59 -35.11 -20.02
N ASP A 11 -8.68 -36.41 -19.79
CA ASP A 11 -7.53 -37.26 -19.44
C ASP A 11 -6.49 -37.29 -20.57
N LEU A 12 -6.94 -37.34 -21.83
CA LEU A 12 -6.03 -37.31 -22.98
C LEU A 12 -5.31 -35.96 -23.08
N PHE A 13 -6.03 -34.86 -22.85
CA PHE A 13 -5.45 -33.52 -22.91
C PHE A 13 -4.46 -33.28 -21.77
N GLU A 14 -4.79 -33.70 -20.55
CA GLU A 14 -3.91 -33.59 -19.38
C GLU A 14 -2.61 -34.39 -19.60
N ASN A 15 -2.69 -35.61 -20.15
CA ASN A 15 -1.51 -36.41 -20.50
C ASN A 15 -0.64 -35.76 -21.59
N VAL A 16 -1.27 -35.19 -22.64
CA VAL A 16 -0.53 -34.51 -23.71
C VAL A 16 0.18 -33.27 -23.18
N VAL A 17 -0.50 -32.45 -22.36
CA VAL A 17 0.09 -31.23 -21.79
C VAL A 17 1.19 -31.57 -20.80
N THR A 18 0.99 -32.52 -19.88
CA THR A 18 2.03 -32.94 -18.91
C THR A 18 3.27 -33.50 -19.62
N GLN A 19 3.08 -34.32 -20.65
CA GLN A 19 4.19 -34.84 -21.45
C GLN A 19 4.94 -33.72 -22.20
N PHE A 20 4.21 -32.79 -22.82
CA PHE A 20 4.81 -31.63 -23.49
C PHE A 20 5.61 -30.77 -22.51
N VAL A 21 5.06 -30.48 -21.32
CA VAL A 21 5.75 -29.71 -20.29
C VAL A 21 6.99 -30.44 -19.80
N LYS A 22 6.90 -31.75 -19.54
CA LYS A 22 8.05 -32.60 -19.17
C LYS A 22 9.19 -32.48 -20.17
N GLU A 23 8.90 -32.68 -21.45
CA GLU A 23 9.90 -32.63 -22.53
C GLU A 23 10.59 -31.26 -22.63
N ASN A 24 9.82 -30.18 -22.48
CA ASN A 24 10.38 -28.82 -22.51
C ASN A 24 11.27 -28.54 -21.28
N LEU A 25 10.85 -28.94 -20.08
CA LEU A 25 11.66 -28.77 -18.88
C LEU A 25 12.99 -29.54 -18.99
N GLU A 26 12.94 -30.79 -19.44
CA GLU A 26 14.15 -31.59 -19.67
C GLU A 26 15.06 -30.97 -20.74
N SER A 27 14.48 -30.38 -21.80
CA SER A 27 15.23 -29.68 -22.84
C SER A 27 15.95 -28.43 -22.30
N ILE A 28 15.25 -27.61 -21.49
CA ILE A 28 15.83 -26.43 -20.83
C ILE A 28 16.98 -26.86 -19.92
N MET A 29 16.78 -27.86 -19.05
CA MET A 29 17.83 -28.33 -18.14
C MET A 29 19.03 -28.93 -18.88
N LYS A 30 18.81 -29.60 -20.02
CA LYS A 30 19.89 -30.10 -20.91
C LYS A 30 20.70 -28.94 -21.51
N ALA A 31 20.06 -27.81 -21.82
CA ALA A 31 20.74 -26.60 -22.27
C ALA A 31 21.51 -25.92 -21.13
N GLU A 32 20.92 -25.81 -19.94
CA GLU A 32 21.57 -25.24 -18.75
C GLU A 32 22.86 -25.99 -18.38
N ILE A 33 22.82 -27.32 -18.28
CA ILE A 33 24.03 -28.10 -17.97
C ILE A 33 25.05 -28.03 -19.12
N LYS A 34 24.62 -27.76 -20.36
CA LYS A 34 25.56 -27.53 -21.47
C LYS A 34 26.30 -26.20 -21.31
N HIS A 35 25.59 -25.15 -20.92
CA HIS A 35 26.20 -23.86 -20.64
C HIS A 35 27.14 -23.94 -19.43
N PHE A 36 26.67 -24.53 -18.33
CA PHE A 36 27.46 -24.70 -17.11
C PHE A 36 28.77 -25.46 -17.35
N MET A 37 28.76 -26.49 -18.20
CA MET A 37 29.97 -27.24 -18.57
C MET A 37 30.88 -26.48 -19.55
N ALA A 38 30.39 -25.48 -20.26
CA ALA A 38 31.18 -24.65 -21.17
C ALA A 38 31.95 -23.53 -20.44
N ASP A 39 31.45 -23.11 -19.27
CA ASP A 39 32.05 -22.08 -18.42
C ASP A 39 33.15 -22.61 -17.46
N GLU A 40 33.54 -23.89 -17.57
CA GLU A 40 34.58 -24.46 -16.72
C GLU A 40 35.96 -23.85 -16.99
N GLN A 41 36.53 -23.22 -15.96
CA GLN A 41 37.88 -22.65 -15.97
C GLN A 41 38.97 -23.74 -16.02
N GLU A 42 40.05 -23.45 -16.76
CA GLU A 42 41.24 -24.30 -16.86
C GLU A 42 41.78 -24.68 -15.46
N GLY A 43 41.74 -25.98 -15.13
CA GLY A 43 42.39 -26.53 -13.95
C GLY A 43 41.59 -27.55 -13.14
N GLN A 44 40.28 -27.69 -13.36
CA GLN A 44 39.45 -28.66 -12.62
C GLN A 44 38.37 -29.33 -13.50
N PRO A 45 38.70 -30.39 -14.25
CA PRO A 45 37.73 -31.00 -15.15
C PRO A 45 36.54 -31.61 -14.38
N ASN A 46 35.32 -31.25 -14.79
CA ASN A 46 34.08 -31.89 -14.39
C ASN A 46 33.44 -32.58 -15.60
N TYR A 47 32.54 -33.51 -15.32
CA TYR A 47 31.93 -34.34 -16.35
C TYR A 47 30.46 -34.55 -16.03
N ARG A 48 29.64 -34.71 -17.05
CA ARG A 48 28.24 -35.12 -16.88
C ARG A 48 28.17 -36.53 -16.30
N ASN A 49 27.23 -36.76 -15.39
CA ASN A 49 27.04 -38.02 -14.69
C ASN A 49 25.60 -38.54 -14.82
N GLY A 50 25.06 -38.46 -16.05
CA GLY A 50 23.71 -38.90 -16.37
C GLY A 50 22.63 -38.01 -15.75
N TYR A 51 21.49 -38.63 -15.43
CA TYR A 51 20.30 -37.97 -14.89
C TYR A 51 19.88 -38.64 -13.60
N TYR A 52 19.21 -37.89 -12.72
CA TYR A 52 18.38 -38.47 -11.67
C TYR A 52 16.91 -38.21 -11.99
N LYS A 53 16.05 -39.13 -11.57
CA LYS A 53 14.61 -39.01 -11.74
C LYS A 53 13.99 -38.36 -10.52
N ARG A 54 12.99 -37.51 -10.76
CA ARG A 54 12.15 -36.93 -9.71
C ARG A 54 10.75 -36.71 -10.22
N SER A 55 9.80 -36.55 -9.29
CA SER A 55 8.49 -36.02 -9.62
C SER A 55 8.40 -34.51 -9.33
N LEU A 56 7.55 -33.83 -10.09
CA LEU A 56 7.25 -32.41 -9.94
C LEU A 56 5.75 -32.20 -10.14
N HIS A 57 5.09 -31.62 -9.13
CA HIS A 57 3.71 -31.18 -9.30
C HIS A 57 3.71 -29.81 -9.96
N THR A 58 2.98 -29.69 -11.08
CA THR A 58 2.84 -28.43 -11.82
C THR A 58 1.38 -28.00 -11.90
N LYS A 59 1.13 -26.76 -12.34
CA LYS A 59 -0.23 -26.28 -12.67
C LYS A 59 -0.92 -27.07 -13.78
N TYR A 60 -0.14 -27.84 -14.54
CA TYR A 60 -0.61 -28.64 -15.67
C TYR A 60 -0.79 -30.12 -15.32
N GLY A 61 -0.48 -30.53 -14.09
CA GLY A 61 -0.59 -31.92 -13.63
C GLY A 61 0.67 -32.42 -12.94
N HIS A 62 0.63 -33.69 -12.49
CA HIS A 62 1.75 -34.37 -11.88
C HIS A 62 2.71 -34.89 -12.96
N ILE A 63 3.95 -34.39 -12.98
CA ILE A 63 4.99 -34.87 -13.87
C ILE A 63 5.78 -35.95 -13.15
N GLU A 64 5.64 -37.18 -13.62
CA GLU A 64 6.41 -38.33 -13.16
C GLU A 64 7.71 -38.51 -13.95
N ASP A 65 8.72 -39.10 -13.31
CA ASP A 65 9.99 -39.47 -13.95
C ASP A 65 10.68 -38.34 -14.72
N LEU A 66 10.64 -37.11 -14.21
CA LEU A 66 11.36 -35.97 -14.79
C LEU A 66 12.87 -36.23 -14.68
N GLU A 67 13.57 -36.23 -15.82
CA GLU A 67 15.00 -36.49 -15.89
C GLU A 67 15.82 -35.21 -15.70
N VAL A 68 16.45 -35.08 -14.53
CA VAL A 68 17.25 -33.90 -14.19
C VAL A 68 18.73 -34.22 -14.41
N PRO A 69 19.44 -33.48 -15.27
CA PRO A 69 20.84 -33.72 -15.53
C PRO A 69 21.69 -33.37 -14.31
N ARG A 70 22.78 -34.12 -14.11
CA ARG A 70 23.73 -33.89 -13.03
C ARG A 70 25.17 -33.99 -13.52
N ASP A 71 26.04 -33.25 -12.87
CA ASP A 71 27.49 -33.37 -13.03
C ASP A 71 28.09 -34.35 -12.02
N ARG A 72 29.36 -34.71 -12.21
CA ARG A 72 30.06 -35.69 -11.39
C ARG A 72 30.46 -35.12 -10.03
N LYS A 73 30.69 -33.82 -9.96
CA LYS A 73 31.05 -33.11 -8.72
C LYS A 73 29.84 -32.61 -7.93
N GLY A 74 28.63 -32.69 -8.49
CA GLY A 74 27.41 -32.22 -7.84
C GLY A 74 27.33 -30.69 -7.71
N GLN A 75 28.02 -29.96 -8.59
CA GLN A 75 28.08 -28.50 -8.60
C GLN A 75 27.01 -27.86 -9.48
N PHE A 76 26.39 -28.63 -10.39
CA PHE A 76 25.34 -28.12 -11.26
C PHE A 76 24.01 -28.05 -10.50
N GLN A 77 23.40 -26.86 -10.46
CA GLN A 77 22.04 -26.64 -10.01
C GLN A 77 21.22 -26.04 -11.17
N THR A 78 20.07 -26.63 -11.47
CA THR A 78 19.16 -26.07 -12.47
C THR A 78 18.45 -24.82 -11.95
N HIS A 79 18.20 -23.86 -12.84
CA HIS A 79 17.42 -22.66 -12.52
C HIS A 79 15.91 -22.86 -12.67
N VAL A 80 15.50 -24.02 -13.21
CA VAL A 80 14.09 -24.37 -13.42
C VAL A 80 13.36 -24.58 -12.08
N PHE A 81 14.05 -25.07 -11.05
CA PHE A 81 13.51 -25.25 -9.69
C PHE A 81 14.62 -25.30 -8.64
N GLU A 82 14.28 -24.96 -7.40
CA GLU A 82 15.15 -25.04 -6.23
C GLU A 82 15.41 -26.50 -5.80
N PRO A 83 16.54 -26.78 -5.12
CA PRO A 83 16.79 -28.08 -4.50
C PRO A 83 15.61 -28.51 -3.63
N TYR A 84 15.16 -29.75 -3.78
CA TYR A 84 14.03 -30.34 -3.04
C TYR A 84 12.64 -29.71 -3.31
N GLN A 85 12.52 -28.69 -4.17
CA GLN A 85 11.24 -28.07 -4.50
C GLN A 85 10.32 -29.03 -5.24
N ARG A 86 9.28 -29.57 -4.59
CA ARG A 86 8.36 -30.56 -5.20
C ARG A 86 7.20 -29.96 -6.02
N ARG A 87 7.03 -28.63 -5.99
CA ARG A 87 5.90 -27.89 -6.58
C ARG A 87 6.39 -26.60 -7.25
N ASP A 88 5.84 -26.23 -8.40
CA ASP A 88 6.24 -25.08 -9.25
C ASP A 88 5.74 -23.70 -8.76
N GLY A 89 5.22 -23.56 -7.54
CA GLY A 89 4.97 -22.25 -6.90
C GLY A 89 3.73 -21.47 -7.39
N TRP A 90 3.10 -21.89 -8.50
CA TRP A 90 1.93 -21.19 -9.06
C TRP A 90 0.72 -21.20 -8.13
N LEU A 91 0.57 -22.22 -7.29
CA LEU A 91 -0.58 -22.33 -6.40
C LEU A 91 -0.46 -21.29 -5.30
N GLU A 92 0.75 -21.08 -4.80
CA GLU A 92 1.10 -20.03 -3.87
C GLU A 92 0.71 -18.67 -4.46
N GLU A 93 1.11 -18.41 -5.70
CA GLU A 93 0.76 -17.17 -6.41
C GLU A 93 -0.75 -17.05 -6.65
N ALA A 94 -1.43 -18.13 -7.06
CA ALA A 94 -2.87 -18.14 -7.26
C ALA A 94 -3.64 -17.92 -5.95
N VAL A 95 -3.22 -18.55 -4.87
CA VAL A 95 -3.76 -18.33 -3.51
C VAL A 95 -3.59 -16.87 -3.14
N ILE A 96 -2.39 -16.31 -3.28
CA ILE A 96 -2.12 -14.89 -3.01
C ILE A 96 -3.02 -13.99 -3.86
N GLN A 97 -3.19 -14.25 -5.16
CA GLN A 97 -4.05 -13.47 -6.06
C GLN A 97 -5.55 -13.59 -5.69
N MET A 98 -6.01 -14.76 -5.25
CA MET A 98 -7.36 -14.94 -4.76
C MET A 98 -7.60 -14.18 -3.45
N TYR A 99 -6.61 -14.17 -2.54
CA TYR A 99 -6.64 -13.32 -1.34
C TYR A 99 -6.60 -11.83 -1.70
N LYS A 100 -5.76 -11.40 -2.66
CA LYS A 100 -5.73 -10.03 -3.20
C LYS A 100 -7.10 -9.62 -3.72
N SER A 101 -7.81 -10.56 -4.33
CA SER A 101 -9.18 -10.36 -4.84
C SER A 101 -10.27 -10.35 -3.76
N GLY A 102 -9.88 -10.50 -2.49
CA GLY A 102 -10.80 -10.45 -1.34
C GLY A 102 -11.54 -11.74 -1.04
N MET A 103 -11.06 -12.89 -1.55
CA MET A 103 -11.62 -14.19 -1.19
C MET A 103 -11.19 -14.58 0.23
N GLY A 104 -12.13 -15.07 1.05
CA GLY A 104 -11.81 -15.59 2.37
C GLY A 104 -11.06 -16.93 2.29
N THR A 105 -10.36 -17.32 3.36
CA THR A 105 -9.58 -18.56 3.43
C THR A 105 -10.38 -19.81 3.00
N ARG A 106 -11.64 -19.87 3.40
CA ARG A 106 -12.56 -20.98 3.08
C ARG A 106 -13.01 -20.95 1.62
N ASP A 107 -13.16 -19.77 1.04
CA ASP A 107 -13.57 -19.63 -0.37
C ASP A 107 -12.40 -19.97 -1.29
N VAL A 108 -11.18 -19.56 -0.93
CA VAL A 108 -9.95 -19.97 -1.61
C VAL A 108 -9.77 -21.48 -1.54
N ALA A 109 -9.90 -22.08 -0.35
CA ALA A 109 -9.81 -23.52 -0.19
C ALA A 109 -10.86 -24.27 -1.03
N ARG A 110 -12.12 -23.82 -1.01
CA ARG A 110 -13.20 -24.42 -1.81
C ARG A 110 -12.96 -24.26 -3.32
N PHE A 111 -12.45 -23.10 -3.76
CA PHE A 111 -12.12 -22.88 -5.17
C PHE A 111 -10.99 -23.79 -5.64
N ILE A 112 -9.93 -23.90 -4.84
CA ILE A 112 -8.79 -24.78 -5.15
C ILE A 112 -9.22 -26.25 -5.11
N GLU A 113 -10.02 -26.65 -4.13
CA GLU A 113 -10.56 -28.01 -4.05
C GLU A 113 -11.49 -28.33 -5.23
N GLY A 114 -12.31 -27.37 -5.67
CA GLY A 114 -13.19 -27.53 -6.82
C GLY A 114 -12.46 -27.61 -8.17
N MET A 115 -11.34 -26.89 -8.32
CA MET A 115 -10.55 -26.85 -9.56
C MET A 115 -9.49 -27.95 -9.65
N PHE A 116 -8.89 -28.33 -8.51
CA PHE A 116 -7.70 -29.21 -8.46
C PHE A 116 -7.86 -30.41 -7.52
N GLY A 117 -9.05 -30.63 -6.96
CA GLY A 117 -9.36 -31.75 -6.08
C GLY A 117 -8.77 -31.62 -4.66
N SER A 118 -8.90 -32.70 -3.89
CA SER A 118 -8.56 -32.79 -2.46
C SER A 118 -7.06 -32.82 -2.15
N GLN A 119 -6.17 -32.45 -3.09
CA GLN A 119 -4.73 -32.44 -2.87
C GLN A 119 -4.24 -31.26 -2.00
N TYR A 120 -5.10 -30.27 -1.76
CA TYR A 120 -4.73 -29.04 -1.06
C TYR A 120 -5.60 -28.84 0.18
N SER A 121 -5.01 -29.14 1.35
CA SER A 121 -5.68 -28.98 2.62
C SER A 121 -5.80 -27.49 3.02
N PRO A 122 -6.79 -27.11 3.84
CA PRO A 122 -6.86 -25.77 4.44
C PRO A 122 -5.58 -25.36 5.18
N THR A 123 -4.86 -26.33 5.76
CA THR A 123 -3.55 -26.13 6.38
C THR A 123 -2.49 -25.68 5.37
N THR A 124 -2.53 -26.20 4.14
CA THR A 124 -1.61 -25.80 3.07
C THR A 124 -1.87 -24.35 2.68
N VAL A 125 -3.12 -23.96 2.47
CA VAL A 125 -3.51 -22.56 2.20
C VAL A 125 -3.08 -21.64 3.35
N SER A 126 -3.24 -22.08 4.61
CA SER A 126 -2.79 -21.31 5.77
C SER A 126 -1.27 -21.09 5.78
N ASN A 127 -0.47 -22.13 5.49
CA ASN A 127 0.99 -22.03 5.40
C ASN A 127 1.43 -21.11 4.26
N ILE A 128 0.75 -21.15 3.11
CA ILE A 128 1.01 -20.24 2.00
C ILE A 128 0.74 -18.79 2.41
N THR A 129 -0.28 -18.53 3.24
CA THR A 129 -0.51 -17.16 3.74
C THR A 129 0.41 -16.75 4.89
N ALA A 130 1.25 -17.64 5.41
CA ALA A 130 2.21 -17.29 6.45
C ALA A 130 3.40 -16.51 5.87
N THR A 131 3.83 -16.85 4.64
CA THR A 131 4.87 -16.08 3.93
C THR A 131 4.43 -14.62 3.70
N VAL A 132 3.14 -14.39 3.47
CA VAL A 132 2.57 -13.03 3.36
C VAL A 132 2.75 -12.23 4.67
N LEU A 133 2.72 -12.87 5.84
CA LEU A 133 2.97 -12.17 7.11
C LEU A 133 4.44 -11.74 7.24
N GLU A 134 5.37 -12.57 6.77
CA GLU A 134 6.79 -12.21 6.72
C GLU A 134 7.02 -11.04 5.76
N ASP A 135 6.34 -11.03 4.61
CA ASP A 135 6.36 -9.90 3.67
C ASP A 135 5.82 -8.62 4.29
N ILE A 136 4.71 -8.70 5.04
CA ILE A 136 4.15 -7.56 5.78
C ILE A 136 5.19 -6.99 6.75
N GLN A 137 5.83 -7.84 7.54
CA GLN A 137 6.82 -7.41 8.52
C GLN A 137 8.02 -6.74 7.84
N ARG A 138 8.55 -7.36 6.77
CA ARG A 138 9.64 -6.77 5.97
C ARG A 138 9.24 -5.40 5.40
N TRP A 139 8.03 -5.30 4.85
CA TRP A 139 7.53 -4.06 4.29
C TRP A 139 7.30 -2.98 5.35
N GLN A 140 6.76 -3.34 6.52
CA GLN A 140 6.55 -2.41 7.64
C GLN A 140 7.88 -1.91 8.23
N GLN A 141 8.95 -2.70 8.16
CA GLN A 141 10.28 -2.33 8.66
C GLN A 141 11.19 -1.71 7.61
N ARG A 142 10.77 -1.64 6.34
CA ARG A 142 11.61 -1.13 5.25
C ARG A 142 12.07 0.32 5.52
N PRO A 143 13.30 0.67 5.14
CA PRO A 143 13.76 2.06 5.22
C PRO A 143 12.88 2.96 4.34
N LEU A 144 12.66 4.18 4.80
CA LEU A 144 11.95 5.23 4.09
C LEU A 144 12.94 6.28 3.61
N GLU A 145 12.53 7.03 2.59
CA GLU A 145 13.31 8.16 2.09
C GLU A 145 13.45 9.24 3.15
N LYS A 146 14.51 10.04 3.04
CA LYS A 146 14.78 11.09 4.03
C LYS A 146 13.74 12.21 3.96
N ARG A 147 13.37 12.62 2.74
CA ARG A 147 12.61 13.83 2.44
C ARG A 147 11.19 13.52 1.94
N TYR A 148 10.21 14.15 2.58
CA TYR A 148 8.82 14.11 2.15
C TYR A 148 8.22 15.52 2.07
N SER A 149 7.76 15.90 0.87
CA SER A 149 7.08 17.18 0.65
C SER A 149 5.78 17.24 1.46
N VAL A 150 5.06 16.11 1.52
CA VAL A 150 3.78 16.02 2.23
C VAL A 150 3.64 14.65 2.88
N ILE A 151 3.17 14.59 4.13
CA ILE A 151 2.69 13.37 4.77
C ILE A 151 1.21 13.54 5.10
N TYR A 152 0.37 12.67 4.56
CA TYR A 152 -1.04 12.56 4.89
C TYR A 152 -1.26 11.49 5.96
N LEU A 153 -2.12 11.79 6.94
CA LEU A 153 -2.55 10.84 7.96
C LEU A 153 -4.07 10.73 7.95
N ASP A 154 -4.58 9.49 7.98
CA ASP A 154 -6.02 9.23 8.06
C ASP A 154 -6.30 7.88 8.73
N GLY A 155 -7.45 7.78 9.40
CA GLY A 155 -7.90 6.61 10.14
C GLY A 155 -9.09 5.93 9.47
N LEU A 156 -9.03 4.61 9.28
CA LEU A 156 -10.11 3.80 8.76
C LEU A 156 -10.69 2.87 9.83
N TYR A 157 -11.93 3.11 10.25
CA TYR A 157 -12.64 2.17 11.13
C TYR A 157 -13.14 0.93 10.38
N VAL A 158 -12.74 -0.24 10.87
CA VAL A 158 -13.15 -1.57 10.39
C VAL A 158 -13.75 -2.40 11.52
N LYS A 159 -14.59 -3.39 11.18
CA LYS A 159 -15.16 -4.32 12.16
C LYS A 159 -14.26 -5.54 12.30
N LEU A 160 -13.69 -5.72 13.49
CA LEU A 160 -12.82 -6.84 13.83
C LEU A 160 -13.49 -7.69 14.91
N LYS A 161 -13.43 -9.02 14.73
CA LYS A 161 -13.89 -9.99 15.72
C LYS A 161 -12.69 -10.42 16.57
N ARG A 162 -12.68 -10.00 17.84
CA ARG A 162 -11.82 -10.61 18.88
C ARG A 162 -12.65 -11.64 19.64
N SER A 163 -13.12 -11.27 20.83
CA SER A 163 -14.17 -11.99 21.59
C SER A 163 -15.57 -11.52 21.17
N THR A 164 -15.75 -10.22 21.01
CA THR A 164 -16.93 -9.57 20.41
C THR A 164 -16.53 -8.83 19.13
N VAL A 165 -17.52 -8.44 18.33
CA VAL A 165 -17.28 -7.62 17.13
C VAL A 165 -17.23 -6.16 17.57
N SER A 166 -16.05 -5.54 17.46
CA SER A 166 -15.83 -4.13 17.78
C SER A 166 -15.26 -3.37 16.58
N GLY A 167 -15.52 -2.07 16.53
CA GLY A 167 -14.84 -1.17 15.60
C GLY A 167 -13.41 -0.95 16.06
N GLU A 168 -12.44 -1.22 15.18
CA GLU A 168 -11.04 -0.88 15.39
C GLU A 168 -10.57 0.05 14.29
N VAL A 169 -9.65 0.94 14.63
CA VAL A 169 -9.03 1.86 13.68
C VAL A 169 -7.83 1.19 12.99
N ILE A 170 -7.70 1.47 11.69
CA ILE A 170 -6.48 1.25 10.94
C ILE A 170 -5.91 2.63 10.62
N TYR A 171 -4.74 2.93 11.17
CA TYR A 171 -4.02 4.16 10.88
C TYR A 171 -3.30 4.01 9.56
N PHE A 172 -3.38 5.01 8.68
CA PHE A 172 -2.65 5.06 7.43
C PHE A 172 -1.79 6.32 7.36
N ALA A 173 -0.56 6.15 6.86
CA ALA A 173 0.34 7.23 6.52
C ALA A 173 0.72 7.15 5.03
N MET A 174 0.47 8.23 4.29
CA MET A 174 0.84 8.36 2.87
C MET A 174 1.82 9.52 2.70
N GLY A 175 2.91 9.31 1.98
CA GLY A 175 3.89 10.33 1.67
C GLY A 175 3.83 10.77 0.22
N ILE A 176 4.15 12.03 -0.04
CA ILE A 176 4.63 12.53 -1.32
C ILE A 176 6.10 12.89 -1.13
N ASP A 177 6.99 12.28 -1.90
CA ASP A 177 8.44 12.55 -1.85
C ASP A 177 8.80 13.93 -2.45
N GLU A 178 10.09 14.25 -2.56
CA GLU A 178 10.55 15.50 -3.17
C GLU A 178 10.32 15.57 -4.69
N ASP A 179 10.19 14.42 -5.34
CA ASP A 179 9.93 14.31 -6.77
C ASP A 179 8.44 14.35 -7.15
N GLY A 180 7.56 14.24 -6.15
CA GLY A 180 6.12 14.28 -6.32
C GLY A 180 5.47 12.91 -6.50
N HIS A 181 6.16 11.81 -6.25
CA HIS A 181 5.57 10.47 -6.24
C HIS A 181 4.88 10.22 -4.91
N ARG A 182 3.67 9.67 -4.98
CA ARG A 182 2.90 9.32 -3.79
C ARG A 182 2.98 7.82 -3.50
N GLN A 183 3.08 7.49 -2.22
CA GLN A 183 3.06 6.11 -1.75
C GLN A 183 2.57 6.01 -0.32
N ILE A 184 2.08 4.84 0.07
CA ILE A 184 1.78 4.52 1.46
C ILE A 184 3.07 4.14 2.18
N LEU A 185 3.37 4.85 3.26
CA LEU A 185 4.57 4.67 4.07
C LEU A 185 4.38 3.57 5.12
N GLY A 186 3.17 3.50 5.68
CA GLY A 186 2.82 2.53 6.71
C GLY A 186 1.31 2.44 6.94
N PHE A 187 0.90 1.31 7.48
CA PHE A 187 -0.43 1.11 8.07
C PHE A 187 -0.29 0.37 9.39
N TYR A 188 -1.18 0.65 10.33
CA TYR A 188 -1.11 0.11 11.69
C TYR A 188 -2.53 -0.23 12.15
N VAL A 189 -2.78 -1.48 12.49
CA VAL A 189 -4.09 -1.93 12.96
C VAL A 189 -4.11 -1.85 14.48
N GLY A 190 -5.16 -1.27 15.07
CA GLY A 190 -5.41 -1.49 16.50
C GLY A 190 -6.17 -0.40 17.25
N GLY A 191 -7.10 -0.88 18.09
CA GLY A 191 -7.68 -0.12 19.19
C GLY A 191 -8.63 1.00 18.77
N GLN A 192 -8.67 2.06 19.57
CA GLN A 192 -9.39 3.30 19.25
C GLN A 192 -8.41 4.38 18.84
N GLU A 193 -8.86 5.25 17.94
CA GLU A 193 -8.07 6.38 17.47
C GLU A 193 -7.72 7.30 18.62
N SER A 194 -6.42 7.50 18.85
CA SER A 194 -5.92 8.29 19.97
C SER A 194 -4.62 9.00 19.60
N ALA A 195 -4.33 10.10 20.30
CA ALA A 195 -3.07 10.82 20.17
C ALA A 195 -1.84 9.93 20.40
N ASN A 196 -1.92 8.99 21.34
CA ASN A 196 -0.84 8.03 21.60
C ASN A 196 -0.65 7.06 20.44
N GLY A 197 -1.73 6.56 19.83
CA GLY A 197 -1.64 5.73 18.64
C GLY A 197 -0.89 6.47 17.51
N TRP A 198 -1.25 7.73 17.27
CA TRP A 198 -0.58 8.56 16.27
C TRP A 198 0.88 8.87 16.61
N ARG A 199 1.24 9.09 17.88
CA ARG A 199 2.65 9.25 18.30
C ARG A 199 3.49 8.03 17.93
N GLU A 200 2.98 6.82 18.17
CA GLU A 200 3.71 5.60 17.83
C GLU A 200 3.89 5.44 16.32
N VAL A 201 2.83 5.73 15.54
CA VAL A 201 2.92 5.77 14.07
C VAL A 201 3.99 6.75 13.59
N LEU A 202 3.97 7.98 14.11
CA LEU A 202 4.89 9.04 13.68
C LEU A 202 6.35 8.73 14.06
N LYS A 203 6.59 8.20 15.27
CA LYS A 203 7.91 7.75 15.70
C LYS A 203 8.45 6.62 14.83
N ASP A 204 7.60 5.66 14.44
CA ASP A 204 8.01 4.57 13.55
C ASP A 204 8.45 5.10 12.18
N LEU A 205 7.65 5.99 11.56
CA LEU A 205 8.01 6.63 10.29
C LEU A 205 9.35 7.38 10.40
N TYR A 206 9.54 8.14 11.48
CA TYR A 206 10.78 8.89 11.72
C TYR A 206 11.98 7.96 11.86
N LYS A 207 11.85 6.89 12.67
CA LYS A 207 12.90 5.89 12.90
C LYS A 207 13.29 5.17 11.61
N ARG A 208 12.34 4.97 10.68
CA ARG A 208 12.57 4.32 9.39
C ARG A 208 13.27 5.22 8.36
N GLY A 209 13.36 6.53 8.59
CA GLY A 209 14.17 7.45 7.77
C GLY A 209 13.46 8.73 7.36
N ALA A 210 12.12 8.79 7.44
CA ALA A 210 11.32 9.96 7.09
C ALA A 210 11.55 11.06 8.13
N THR A 211 12.62 11.85 7.97
CA THR A 211 13.12 12.77 9.00
C THR A 211 12.97 14.23 8.61
N GLU A 212 12.92 14.52 7.31
CA GLU A 212 12.75 15.85 6.75
C GLU A 212 11.38 15.97 6.08
N VAL A 213 10.44 16.64 6.75
CA VAL A 213 9.06 16.78 6.27
C VAL A 213 8.70 18.26 6.13
N LEU A 214 8.13 18.67 5.00
CA LEU A 214 7.64 20.05 4.84
C LEU A 214 6.25 20.24 5.42
N LEU A 215 5.30 19.35 5.10
CA LEU A 215 3.88 19.52 5.42
C LEU A 215 3.22 18.22 5.93
N GLY A 216 2.55 18.29 7.08
CA GLY A 216 1.59 17.27 7.51
C GLY A 216 0.16 17.65 7.13
N VAL A 217 -0.60 16.74 6.51
CA VAL A 217 -2.00 16.97 6.11
C VAL A 217 -2.93 15.92 6.74
N PHE A 218 -3.84 16.34 7.63
CA PHE A 218 -4.74 15.42 8.32
C PHE A 218 -6.01 16.11 8.82
N ASP A 219 -6.96 15.34 9.35
CA ASP A 219 -8.13 15.92 10.04
C ASP A 219 -7.74 16.49 11.41
N GLY A 220 -8.51 17.46 11.92
CA GLY A 220 -8.30 18.10 13.21
C GLY A 220 -8.68 17.22 14.40
N LEU A 221 -8.11 16.02 14.49
CA LEU A 221 -8.25 15.13 15.64
C LEU A 221 -7.48 15.70 16.83
N SER A 222 -8.12 15.68 18.01
CA SER A 222 -7.50 16.14 19.25
C SER A 222 -6.21 15.39 19.55
N GLY A 223 -5.11 16.12 19.76
CA GLY A 223 -3.80 15.56 20.10
C GLY A 223 -2.95 15.10 18.91
N LEU A 224 -3.49 15.07 17.68
CA LEU A 224 -2.74 14.67 16.48
C LEU A 224 -1.79 15.78 16.02
N GLU A 225 -2.25 17.04 16.03
CA GLU A 225 -1.39 18.18 15.69
C GLU A 225 -0.17 18.24 16.63
N GLU A 226 -0.39 18.07 17.93
CA GLU A 226 0.65 18.08 18.94
C GLU A 226 1.63 16.92 18.71
N ALA A 227 1.12 15.69 18.53
CA ALA A 227 1.96 14.51 18.24
C ALA A 227 2.81 14.69 16.96
N PHE A 228 2.22 15.30 15.93
CA PHE A 228 2.92 15.60 14.68
C PHE A 228 4.03 16.62 14.89
N ARG A 229 3.75 17.73 15.59
CA ARG A 229 4.74 18.77 15.88
C ARG A 229 5.85 18.31 16.82
N GLU A 230 5.55 17.40 17.75
CA GLU A 230 6.54 16.74 18.61
C GLU A 230 7.55 15.93 17.77
N THR A 231 7.08 15.24 16.72
CA THR A 231 7.93 14.40 15.86
C THR A 231 8.63 15.21 14.76
N TYR A 232 7.91 16.16 14.15
CA TYR A 232 8.35 16.98 13.02
C TYR A 232 8.24 18.47 13.36
N PRO A 233 9.10 19.02 14.26
CA PRO A 233 8.96 20.39 14.75
C PRO A 233 9.15 21.46 13.68
N LYS A 234 9.85 21.14 12.59
CA LYS A 234 10.12 22.04 11.46
C LYS A 234 9.07 21.96 10.34
N ALA A 235 8.12 21.03 10.44
CA ALA A 235 7.06 20.86 9.44
C ALA A 235 5.88 21.79 9.74
N ASP A 236 5.23 22.28 8.68
CA ASP A 236 3.92 22.91 8.80
C ASP A 236 2.83 21.85 9.00
N VAL A 237 1.70 22.26 9.58
CA VAL A 237 0.51 21.44 9.71
C VAL A 237 -0.62 22.07 8.92
N GLN A 238 -1.23 21.27 8.06
CA GLN A 238 -2.43 21.60 7.30
C GLN A 238 -3.60 20.72 7.74
N HIS A 239 -4.64 21.33 8.27
CA HIS A 239 -5.90 20.63 8.52
C HIS A 239 -6.73 20.55 7.25
N CYS A 240 -7.34 19.40 6.99
CA CYS A 240 -8.19 19.22 5.81
C CYS A 240 -9.40 20.16 5.86
N ILE A 241 -9.47 21.10 4.91
CA ILE A 241 -10.57 22.07 4.83
C ILE A 241 -11.90 21.37 4.58
N VAL A 242 -11.91 20.30 3.77
CA VAL A 242 -13.12 19.52 3.48
C VAL A 242 -13.66 18.86 4.75
N HIS A 243 -12.79 18.34 5.63
CA HIS A 243 -13.22 17.80 6.92
C HIS A 243 -13.78 18.90 7.82
N LYS A 244 -13.11 20.06 7.90
CA LYS A 244 -13.63 21.21 8.65
C LYS A 244 -15.01 21.68 8.15
N VAL A 245 -15.21 21.74 6.84
CA VAL A 245 -16.51 22.08 6.22
C VAL A 245 -17.55 21.02 6.56
N ARG A 246 -17.23 19.73 6.40
CA ARG A 246 -18.13 18.60 6.74
C ARG A 246 -18.51 18.60 8.22
N ALA A 247 -17.59 18.93 9.13
CA ALA A 247 -17.85 19.01 10.57
C ALA A 247 -18.72 20.23 10.95
N THR A 248 -18.62 21.32 10.17
CA THR A 248 -19.42 22.54 10.39
C THR A 248 -20.83 22.40 9.82
N PHE A 249 -20.99 21.72 8.68
CA PHE A 249 -22.23 21.68 7.89
C PHE A 249 -23.49 21.20 8.65
N PRO A 250 -23.44 20.16 9.51
CA PRO A 250 -24.59 19.74 10.31
C PRO A 250 -25.08 20.79 11.32
N LYS A 251 -24.20 21.71 11.74
CA LYS A 251 -24.50 22.76 12.75
C LYS A 251 -25.20 23.97 12.15
N ILE A 252 -25.18 24.08 10.81
CA ILE A 252 -25.81 25.17 10.07
C ILE A 252 -27.26 24.81 9.74
N ARG A 253 -28.17 25.78 9.91
CA ARG A 253 -29.60 25.61 9.60
C ARG A 253 -29.78 25.34 8.11
N VAL A 254 -30.70 24.44 7.75
CA VAL A 254 -30.91 23.98 6.36
C VAL A 254 -31.04 25.14 5.37
N GLN A 255 -31.84 26.14 5.71
CA GLN A 255 -32.06 27.34 4.89
C GLN A 255 -30.80 28.18 4.58
N HIS A 256 -29.75 28.10 5.41
CA HIS A 256 -28.52 28.88 5.23
C HIS A 256 -27.39 28.05 4.60
N LYS A 257 -27.55 26.73 4.47
CA LYS A 257 -26.47 25.80 4.09
C LYS A 257 -25.83 26.13 2.74
N ALA A 258 -26.65 26.45 1.74
CA ALA A 258 -26.17 26.75 0.38
C ALA A 258 -25.31 28.03 0.36
N ASP A 259 -25.84 29.11 0.93
CA ASP A 259 -25.15 30.40 1.00
C ASP A 259 -23.90 30.33 1.85
N PHE A 260 -23.98 29.68 3.02
CA PHE A 260 -22.85 29.51 3.93
C PHE A 260 -21.69 28.75 3.29
N ILE A 261 -21.96 27.66 2.53
CA ILE A 261 -20.91 26.96 1.78
C ILE A 261 -20.30 27.85 0.69
N THR A 262 -21.14 28.60 -0.02
CA THR A 262 -20.69 29.47 -1.10
C THR A 262 -19.76 30.56 -0.56
N ASP A 263 -20.10 31.13 0.59
CA ASP A 263 -19.27 32.11 1.27
C ASP A 263 -17.98 31.47 1.81
N LEU A 264 -18.04 30.27 2.43
CA LEU A 264 -16.83 29.57 2.90
C LEU A 264 -15.85 29.24 1.77
N LYS A 265 -16.35 28.92 0.57
CA LYS A 265 -15.52 28.68 -0.62
C LYS A 265 -14.64 29.87 -0.96
N THR A 266 -15.08 31.10 -0.69
CA THR A 266 -14.30 32.30 -1.00
C THR A 266 -12.97 32.34 -0.24
N ILE A 267 -12.92 31.77 0.97
CA ILE A 267 -11.74 31.75 1.83
C ILE A 267 -10.62 30.91 1.20
N TYR A 268 -10.91 29.64 0.92
CA TYR A 268 -9.90 28.70 0.43
C TYR A 268 -9.70 28.75 -1.09
N ASN A 269 -10.56 29.44 -1.83
CA ASN A 269 -10.36 29.73 -3.26
C ASN A 269 -9.71 31.09 -3.52
N ALA A 270 -9.39 31.87 -2.50
CA ALA A 270 -8.66 33.12 -2.66
C ALA A 270 -7.29 32.90 -3.36
N LEU A 271 -6.77 33.98 -3.93
CA LEU A 271 -5.51 33.97 -4.69
C LEU A 271 -4.29 33.81 -3.77
N ASP A 272 -4.33 34.46 -2.61
CA ASP A 272 -3.28 34.45 -1.61
C ASP A 272 -3.85 34.41 -0.18
N HIS A 273 -2.93 34.34 0.78
CA HIS A 273 -3.26 34.22 2.20
C HIS A 273 -3.98 35.46 2.75
N ASP A 274 -3.60 36.67 2.33
CA ASP A 274 -4.17 37.90 2.87
C ASP A 274 -5.60 38.12 2.37
N LEU A 275 -5.85 37.82 1.10
CA LEU A 275 -7.19 37.79 0.54
C LEU A 275 -8.06 36.70 1.17
N ALA A 276 -7.49 35.56 1.56
CA ALA A 276 -8.22 34.52 2.29
C ALA A 276 -8.66 35.00 3.69
N LEU A 277 -7.82 35.75 4.40
CA LEU A 277 -8.16 36.35 5.69
C LEU A 277 -9.24 37.44 5.53
N ALA A 278 -9.12 38.31 4.53
CA ALA A 278 -10.14 39.31 4.24
C ALA A 278 -11.49 38.68 3.85
N ALA A 279 -11.46 37.57 3.10
CA ALA A 279 -12.64 36.78 2.81
C ALA A 279 -13.25 36.21 4.09
N PHE A 280 -12.44 35.67 5.01
CA PHE A 280 -12.93 35.19 6.30
C PHE A 280 -13.59 36.29 7.13
N ASP A 281 -13.02 37.50 7.18
CA ASP A 281 -13.63 38.63 7.89
C ASP A 281 -15.02 38.98 7.32
N THR A 282 -15.18 38.89 6.00
CA THR A 282 -16.48 39.06 5.33
C THR A 282 -17.48 37.98 5.74
N VAL A 283 -17.05 36.70 5.77
CA VAL A 283 -17.88 35.59 6.25
C VAL A 283 -18.23 35.78 7.73
N GLN A 284 -17.29 36.21 8.56
CA GLN A 284 -17.50 36.46 9.98
C GLN A 284 -18.49 37.61 10.22
N ALA A 285 -18.42 38.68 9.44
CA ALA A 285 -19.38 39.79 9.51
C ALA A 285 -20.81 39.34 9.18
N LYS A 286 -20.96 38.50 8.13
CA LYS A 286 -22.27 38.00 7.68
C LYS A 286 -22.86 36.95 8.63
N TRP A 287 -22.06 35.98 9.06
CA TRP A 287 -22.54 34.79 9.76
C TRP A 287 -22.21 34.75 11.25
N GLY A 288 -21.29 35.57 11.73
CA GLY A 288 -20.77 35.52 13.11
C GLY A 288 -21.83 35.77 14.18
N LYS A 289 -22.90 36.54 13.87
CA LYS A 289 -24.04 36.71 14.80
C LYS A 289 -24.93 35.47 14.88
N LEU A 290 -25.08 34.75 13.76
CA LEU A 290 -25.95 33.57 13.66
C LEU A 290 -25.25 32.29 14.15
N TYR A 291 -23.95 32.17 13.90
CA TYR A 291 -23.12 30.99 14.16
C TYR A 291 -21.79 31.35 14.88
N PRO A 292 -21.85 32.02 16.06
CA PRO A 292 -20.66 32.56 16.71
C PRO A 292 -19.66 31.47 17.09
N LYS A 293 -20.13 30.29 17.54
CA LYS A 293 -19.27 29.18 17.97
C LYS A 293 -18.51 28.58 16.79
N GLU A 294 -19.19 28.43 15.66
CA GLU A 294 -18.63 27.87 14.44
C GLU A 294 -17.56 28.81 13.88
N LEU A 295 -17.85 30.11 13.76
CA LEU A 295 -16.88 31.09 13.25
C LEU A 295 -15.68 31.24 14.18
N GLN A 296 -15.88 31.19 15.50
CA GLN A 296 -14.78 31.19 16.46
C GLN A 296 -13.87 29.96 16.26
N ALA A 297 -14.46 28.77 16.15
CA ALA A 297 -13.71 27.54 15.92
C ALA A 297 -13.01 27.52 14.54
N TRP A 298 -13.50 28.26 13.55
CA TRP A 298 -12.78 28.47 12.29
C TRP A 298 -11.61 29.43 12.49
N LYS A 299 -11.82 30.57 13.15
CA LYS A 299 -10.80 31.58 13.42
C LYS A 299 -9.59 30.99 14.14
N GLU A 300 -9.82 30.16 15.15
CA GLU A 300 -8.76 29.47 15.91
C GLU A 300 -7.94 28.51 15.04
N GLN A 301 -8.57 27.88 14.05
CA GLN A 301 -7.92 26.90 13.17
C GLN A 301 -7.45 27.50 11.84
N LEU A 302 -7.71 28.78 11.54
CA LEU A 302 -7.26 29.42 10.29
C LEU A 302 -5.76 29.24 9.99
N PRO A 303 -4.85 29.39 10.97
CA PRO A 303 -3.42 29.24 10.70
C PRO A 303 -3.04 27.87 10.12
N THR A 304 -3.73 26.81 10.53
CA THR A 304 -3.52 25.44 10.04
C THR A 304 -4.45 25.08 8.88
N LEU A 305 -5.59 25.74 8.72
CA LEU A 305 -6.46 25.53 7.56
C LEU A 305 -5.93 26.22 6.29
N LEU A 306 -5.09 27.24 6.44
CA LEU A 306 -4.55 28.06 5.34
C LEU A 306 -3.04 27.88 5.13
N ALA A 307 -2.41 26.91 5.82
CA ALA A 307 -0.98 26.66 5.71
C ALA A 307 -0.52 26.34 4.28
N PHE A 308 -1.40 25.77 3.46
CA PHE A 308 -1.14 25.48 2.04
C PHE A 308 -0.77 26.73 1.22
N TYR A 309 -1.14 27.96 1.61
CA TYR A 309 -0.74 29.18 0.89
C TYR A 309 0.76 29.48 0.97
N LYS A 310 1.49 28.89 1.92
CA LYS A 310 2.96 28.99 1.99
C LYS A 310 3.65 28.22 0.84
N TYR A 311 2.93 27.29 0.22
CA TYR A 311 3.43 26.38 -0.79
C TYR A 311 3.12 26.88 -2.21
N PRO A 312 3.79 26.34 -3.25
CA PRO A 312 3.51 26.73 -4.63
C PRO A 312 2.02 26.57 -5.00
N PRO A 313 1.41 27.57 -5.68
CA PRO A 313 -0.03 27.55 -5.96
C PRO A 313 -0.46 26.38 -6.87
N LEU A 314 0.45 25.86 -7.70
CA LEU A 314 0.19 24.72 -8.58
C LEU A 314 -0.08 23.41 -7.83
N ILE A 315 0.39 23.27 -6.58
CA ILE A 315 0.15 22.08 -5.77
C ILE A 315 -1.00 22.27 -4.77
N LYS A 316 -1.62 23.47 -4.73
CA LYS A 316 -2.73 23.81 -3.83
C LYS A 316 -3.79 22.70 -3.81
N GLU A 317 -4.26 22.26 -4.97
CA GLU A 317 -5.32 21.25 -5.09
C GLU A 317 -4.95 19.90 -4.47
N ALA A 318 -3.66 19.56 -4.43
CA ALA A 318 -3.19 18.32 -3.84
C ALA A 318 -3.12 18.39 -2.30
N ILE A 319 -2.81 19.55 -1.73
CA ILE A 319 -2.43 19.65 -0.30
C ILE A 319 -3.51 20.28 0.59
N TYR A 320 -4.47 21.03 0.04
CA TYR A 320 -5.55 21.65 0.85
C TYR A 320 -6.60 20.65 1.38
N THR A 321 -6.54 19.38 0.94
CA THR A 321 -7.44 18.30 1.37
C THR A 321 -6.69 16.99 1.57
N SER A 322 -7.24 16.11 2.42
CA SER A 322 -6.84 14.71 2.60
C SER A 322 -7.45 13.76 1.55
N ASN A 323 -7.97 14.27 0.44
CA ASN A 323 -8.66 13.46 -0.57
C ASN A 323 -7.81 12.30 -1.14
N PRO A 324 -6.49 12.42 -1.36
CA PRO A 324 -5.67 11.31 -1.85
C PRO A 324 -5.73 10.07 -0.94
N ILE A 325 -5.63 10.26 0.38
CA ILE A 325 -5.67 9.17 1.37
C ILE A 325 -7.11 8.70 1.63
N GLU A 326 -8.10 9.62 1.66
CA GLU A 326 -9.52 9.26 1.76
C GLU A 326 -9.97 8.35 0.62
N ARG A 327 -9.49 8.61 -0.60
CA ARG A 327 -9.81 7.79 -1.78
C ARG A 327 -9.27 6.37 -1.63
N MET A 328 -8.05 6.21 -1.13
CA MET A 328 -7.49 4.89 -0.84
C MET A 328 -8.32 4.20 0.24
N ASN A 329 -8.60 4.87 1.35
CA ASN A 329 -9.42 4.34 2.44
C ASN A 329 -10.80 3.87 1.96
N LYS A 330 -11.38 4.56 0.96
CA LYS A 330 -12.63 4.15 0.31
C LYS A 330 -12.49 2.84 -0.49
N GLU A 331 -11.40 2.64 -1.23
CA GLU A 331 -11.16 1.39 -1.96
C GLU A 331 -10.95 0.21 -1.00
N ILE A 332 -10.15 0.40 0.05
CA ILE A 332 -9.95 -0.61 1.11
C ILE A 332 -11.30 -0.95 1.76
N ARG A 333 -12.10 0.06 2.13
CA ARG A 333 -13.44 -0.15 2.71
C ARG A 333 -14.36 -0.93 1.76
N LYS A 334 -14.29 -0.68 0.45
CA LYS A 334 -15.08 -1.40 -0.56
C LYS A 334 -14.71 -2.89 -0.59
N ARG A 335 -13.42 -3.22 -0.50
CA ARG A 335 -12.97 -4.62 -0.45
C ARG A 335 -13.29 -5.32 0.86
N LEU A 336 -13.26 -4.61 1.98
CA LEU A 336 -13.62 -5.16 3.29
C LEU A 336 -15.13 -5.35 3.49
N LYS A 337 -15.97 -4.63 2.72
CA LYS A 337 -17.43 -4.62 2.90
C LYS A 337 -18.11 -6.02 2.81
N PRO A 338 -17.79 -6.88 1.82
CA PRO A 338 -18.41 -8.21 1.70
C PRO A 338 -18.09 -9.14 2.88
N MET A 339 -16.97 -8.90 3.57
CA MET A 339 -16.48 -9.77 4.64
C MET A 339 -17.22 -9.57 5.97
N ASN A 340 -18.04 -8.51 6.11
CA ASN A 340 -18.80 -8.11 7.30
C ASN A 340 -17.99 -7.85 8.58
N SER A 341 -17.23 -8.86 9.05
CA SER A 341 -16.31 -8.80 10.17
C SER A 341 -15.08 -9.66 9.90
N LEU A 342 -13.90 -9.10 10.12
CA LEU A 342 -12.63 -9.82 9.98
C LEU A 342 -12.43 -10.76 11.18
N THR A 343 -11.94 -11.97 10.93
CA THR A 343 -11.86 -13.05 11.93
C THR A 343 -10.78 -12.84 12.98
N ASN A 344 -9.70 -12.15 12.63
CA ASN A 344 -8.60 -11.77 13.50
C ASN A 344 -7.81 -10.59 12.88
N MET A 345 -6.83 -10.08 13.62
CA MET A 345 -5.99 -8.96 13.23
C MET A 345 -5.13 -9.28 12.01
N ASP A 346 -4.49 -10.46 11.97
CA ASP A 346 -3.67 -10.93 10.85
C ASP A 346 -4.43 -10.91 9.52
N ALA A 347 -5.70 -11.30 9.52
CA ALA A 347 -6.54 -11.25 8.32
C ALA A 347 -6.75 -9.82 7.84
N ALA A 348 -6.91 -8.86 8.76
CA ALA A 348 -7.01 -7.44 8.40
C ALA A 348 -5.71 -6.92 7.82
N GLU A 349 -4.58 -7.22 8.47
CA GLU A 349 -3.26 -6.81 8.02
C GLU A 349 -2.93 -7.36 6.63
N LYS A 350 -3.22 -8.64 6.37
CA LYS A 350 -3.05 -9.26 5.04
C LYS A 350 -3.81 -8.50 3.96
N ILE A 351 -5.10 -8.26 4.15
CA ILE A 351 -5.90 -7.58 3.13
C ILE A 351 -5.41 -6.15 2.91
N VAL A 352 -5.17 -5.42 3.99
CA VAL A 352 -4.71 -4.03 3.94
C VAL A 352 -3.34 -3.93 3.26
N TYR A 353 -2.43 -4.84 3.58
CA TYR A 353 -1.11 -4.91 2.96
C TYR A 353 -1.20 -5.12 1.45
N LEU A 354 -2.01 -6.08 1.01
CA LEU A 354 -2.18 -6.38 -0.41
C LEU A 354 -2.75 -5.18 -1.18
N GLU A 355 -3.75 -4.49 -0.62
CA GLU A 355 -4.25 -3.22 -1.19
C GLU A 355 -3.18 -2.14 -1.24
N THR A 356 -2.36 -2.07 -0.20
CA THR A 356 -1.32 -1.07 -0.06
C THR A 356 -0.22 -1.25 -1.11
N ILE A 357 0.21 -2.49 -1.34
CA ILE A 357 1.18 -2.82 -2.38
C ILE A 357 0.62 -2.51 -3.77
N GLU A 358 -0.60 -2.98 -4.08
CA GLU A 358 -1.24 -2.71 -5.37
C GLU A 358 -1.41 -1.19 -5.60
N TYR A 359 -1.76 -0.44 -4.55
CA TYR A 359 -1.82 1.02 -4.60
C TYR A 359 -0.46 1.62 -4.94
N ASN A 360 0.61 1.21 -4.24
CA ASN A 360 1.95 1.74 -4.45
C ASN A 360 2.45 1.43 -5.86
N GLU A 361 2.34 0.19 -6.33
CA GLU A 361 2.72 -0.22 -7.70
C GLU A 361 1.98 0.60 -8.77
N ARG A 362 0.68 0.83 -8.58
CA ARG A 362 -0.13 1.63 -9.53
C ARG A 362 0.32 3.09 -9.63
N PHE A 363 0.84 3.65 -8.54
CA PHE A 363 1.22 5.07 -8.45
C PHE A 363 2.71 5.32 -8.49
N GLU A 364 3.54 4.28 -8.50
CA GLU A 364 5.00 4.34 -8.53
C GLU A 364 5.52 5.31 -9.60
N ASN A 365 5.06 5.17 -10.85
CA ASN A 365 5.50 5.99 -11.97
C ASN A 365 4.63 7.24 -12.21
N ARG A 366 3.79 7.64 -11.24
CA ARG A 366 2.83 8.74 -11.38
C ARG A 366 3.17 9.90 -10.47
N VAL A 367 3.63 10.99 -11.06
CA VAL A 367 3.83 12.26 -10.36
C VAL A 367 2.51 12.98 -10.15
N ILE A 368 2.31 13.52 -8.95
CA ILE A 368 1.13 14.31 -8.61
C ILE A 368 1.10 15.60 -9.42
N ARG A 369 -0.11 15.98 -9.87
CA ARG A 369 -0.33 17.22 -10.62
C ARG A 369 0.27 18.41 -9.86
N GLY A 370 1.04 19.22 -10.57
CA GLY A 370 1.75 20.38 -10.02
C GLY A 370 3.18 20.07 -9.55
N PHE A 371 3.46 18.86 -9.05
CA PHE A 371 4.80 18.52 -8.54
C PHE A 371 5.84 18.29 -9.64
N ASN A 372 5.41 17.95 -10.87
CA ASN A 372 6.34 17.81 -12.00
C ASN A 372 6.77 19.16 -12.61
N ASP A 373 6.23 20.28 -12.13
CA ASP A 373 6.59 21.60 -12.65
C ASP A 373 7.99 22.01 -12.15
N PRO A 374 8.91 22.44 -13.03
CA PRO A 374 10.28 22.78 -12.63
C PRO A 374 10.37 23.90 -11.59
N ALA A 375 9.47 24.89 -11.64
CA ALA A 375 9.47 25.99 -10.69
C ALA A 375 8.97 25.52 -9.31
N VAL A 376 8.00 24.60 -9.30
CA VAL A 376 7.54 23.93 -8.07
C VAL A 376 8.66 23.11 -7.44
N LYS A 377 9.34 22.25 -8.22
CA LYS A 377 10.47 21.45 -7.72
C LYS A 377 11.56 22.33 -7.11
N THR A 378 12.01 23.35 -7.85
CA THR A 378 13.03 24.29 -7.38
C THR A 378 12.63 24.95 -6.06
N LYS A 379 11.36 25.38 -5.95
CA LYS A 379 10.86 26.01 -4.72
C LYS A 379 10.76 25.03 -3.56
N LEU A 380 10.32 23.78 -3.78
CA LEU A 380 10.27 22.75 -2.74
C LEU A 380 11.68 22.38 -2.26
N THR A 381 12.64 22.23 -3.18
CA THR A 381 14.05 22.00 -2.83
C THR A 381 14.61 23.14 -1.98
N ALA A 382 14.38 24.39 -2.36
CA ALA A 382 14.79 25.54 -1.55
C ALA A 382 14.15 25.54 -0.15
N MET A 383 12.87 25.17 -0.04
CA MET A 383 12.18 25.03 1.25
C MET A 383 12.79 23.92 2.11
N PHE A 384 13.22 22.80 1.51
CA PHE A 384 13.95 21.75 2.24
C PHE A 384 15.30 22.25 2.72
N GLU A 385 16.08 22.90 1.88
CA GLU A 385 17.41 23.43 2.23
C GLU A 385 17.34 24.50 3.32
N GLU A 386 16.32 25.36 3.30
CA GLU A 386 16.09 26.40 4.31
C GLU A 386 15.73 25.79 5.67
N ARG A 387 14.84 24.78 5.71
CA ARG A 387 14.37 24.18 6.97
C ARG A 387 15.34 23.14 7.52
N TYR A 388 15.96 22.39 6.63
CA TYR A 388 16.85 21.26 6.92
C TYR A 388 18.20 21.48 6.24
N PRO A 389 18.97 22.51 6.68
CA PRO A 389 20.31 22.71 6.16
C PRO A 389 21.17 21.48 6.47
N SER A 390 21.90 20.99 5.46
CA SER A 390 22.87 19.92 5.66
C SER A 390 23.97 20.41 6.59
N GLU A 391 24.22 19.69 7.68
CA GLU A 391 25.27 20.01 8.66
C GLU A 391 26.69 19.92 8.06
N ASP A 392 26.85 19.39 6.84
CA ASP A 392 28.14 19.17 6.15
C ASP A 392 28.68 20.36 5.34
N ARG A 393 28.26 21.60 5.60
CA ARG A 393 28.88 22.80 4.96
C ARG A 393 29.89 23.55 5.83
N THR A 394 30.25 23.00 6.99
CA THR A 394 31.32 23.55 7.83
C THR A 394 32.17 22.45 8.46
N ALA A 395 33.18 21.98 7.71
CA ALA A 395 34.46 21.52 8.25
C ALA A 395 35.53 21.62 7.14
#